data_AF-A0A1G3WQ01-F1
#
_entry.id   AF-A0A1G3WQ01-F1
#
_cell.length_a   1.000
_cell.length_b   1.000
_cell.length_c   1.000
_cell.angle_alpha   90.00
_cell.angle_beta   90.00
_cell.angle_gamma   90.00
#
_symmetry.space_group_name_H-M   'P 1'
#
loop_
_entity.id
_entity.type
_entity.pdbx_description
1 polymer ?
#
loop_
_entity_poly.entity_id
_entity_poly.type
_entity_poly.pdbx_seq_one_letter_code
_entity_poly.pdbx_strand_id
1 'polypeptide(L)' 'MDLFMKLLLLFSGLFFCLVGGAFFLRWKGVVQWVQKRKFGRIAEPRKQEKMMARIIGALLFAVGLYYLGAALFYLLSA' A
#
# COMPACT_ATOMS: atom_id res chain seq x y z
N MET A 1 -22.66 6.72 -11.30
CA MET A 1 -21.38 6.01 -11.51
C MET A 1 -21.69 4.56 -11.83
N ASP A 2 -21.19 4.05 -12.94
CA ASP A 2 -21.39 2.66 -13.34
C ASP A 2 -20.81 1.69 -12.31
N LEU A 3 -21.41 0.49 -12.23
CA LEU A 3 -20.97 -0.60 -11.35
C LEU A 3 -19.46 -0.88 -11.49
N PHE A 4 -18.96 -0.79 -12.72
CA PHE A 4 -17.54 -0.92 -13.03
C PHE A 4 -16.66 0.06 -12.23
N MET A 5 -17.03 1.35 -12.18
CA MET A 5 -16.26 2.38 -11.47
C MET A 5 -16.28 2.17 -9.96
N LYS A 6 -17.40 1.69 -9.40
CA LYS A 6 -17.50 1.35 -7.98
C LYS A 6 -16.57 0.19 -7.62
N LEU A 7 -16.55 -0.86 -8.43
CA LEU A 7 -15.65 -2.01 -8.26
C LEU A 7 -14.18 -1.58 -8.40
N LEU A 8 -13.87 -0.74 -9.39
CA LEU A 8 -12.51 -0.22 -9.60
C LEU A 8 -12.01 0.54 -8.36
N LEU A 9 -12.83 1.42 -7.78
CA LEU A 9 -12.49 2.17 -6.56
C LEU A 9 -12.26 1.24 -5.37
N LEU A 10 -13.14 0.25 -5.19
CA LEU A 10 -13.05 -0.73 -4.11
C LEU A 10 -11.75 -1.55 -4.21
N PHE A 11 -11.48 -2.12 -5.39
CA PHE A 11 -10.27 -2.92 -5.61
C PHE A 11 -9.00 -2.09 -5.51
N SER A 12 -9.02 -0.85 -6.00
CA SER A 12 -7.88 0.07 -5.87
C SER A 12 -7.62 0.40 -4.39
N GLY A 13 -8.66 0.72 -3.62
CA GLY A 13 -8.54 0.98 -2.19
C GLY A 13 -8.00 -0.22 -1.41
N LEU A 14 -8.54 -1.41 -1.67
CA LEU A 14 -8.04 -2.66 -1.09
C LEU A 14 -6.58 -2.93 -1.45
N PHE A 15 -6.20 -2.75 -2.72
CA PHE A 15 -4.82 -2.92 -3.18
C PHE A 15 -3.86 -2.00 -2.42
N PHE A 16 -4.16 -0.70 -2.35
CA PHE A 16 -3.31 0.26 -1.66
C PHE A 16 -3.24 0.03 -0.15
N CYS A 17 -4.34 -0.39 0.49
CA CYS A 17 -4.34 -0.79 1.89
C CYS A 17 -3.46 -2.03 2.13
N LEU A 18 -3.57 -3.06 1.30
CA LEU A 18 -2.78 -4.28 1.44
C LEU A 18 -1.28 -4.00 1.19
N VAL A 19 -0.95 -3.27 0.14
CA VAL A 19 0.44 -2.92 -0.19
C VAL A 19 1.02 -1.98 0.86
N GLY A 20 0.31 -0.92 1.24
CA GLY A 20 0.74 0.02 2.28
C GLY A 20 0.93 -0.65 3.63
N GLY A 21 -0.02 -1.52 4.02
CA GLY A 21 0.07 -2.34 5.23
C GLY A 21 1.26 -3.30 5.20
N ALA A 22 1.54 -3.93 4.06
CA ALA A 22 2.71 -4.79 3.90
C ALA A 22 4.03 -3.99 4.02
N PHE A 23 4.12 -2.81 3.41
CA PHE A 23 5.29 -1.92 3.55
C PHE A 23 5.49 -1.46 5.01
N PHE A 24 4.41 -1.23 5.76
CA PHE A 24 4.49 -0.78 7.15
C PHE A 24 4.85 -1.92 8.13
N LEU A 25 4.12 -3.05 8.05
CA LEU A 25 4.24 -4.17 9.00
C LEU A 25 5.37 -5.13 8.62
N ARG A 26 5.51 -5.46 7.33
CA ARG A 26 6.51 -6.40 6.79
C ARG A 26 7.69 -5.68 6.12
N TRP A 27 8.02 -4.48 6.58
CA TRP A 27 9.07 -3.60 6.03
C TRP A 27 10.41 -4.31 5.76
N LYS A 28 10.86 -5.22 6.64
CA LYS A 28 12.15 -5.92 6.48
C LYS A 28 12.16 -6.76 5.20
N GLY A 29 11.12 -7.55 4.96
CA GLY A 29 10.99 -8.39 3.77
C GLY A 29 10.85 -7.55 2.50
N VAL A 30 10.11 -6.44 2.56
CA VAL A 30 9.93 -5.53 1.42
C VAL A 30 11.25 -4.88 1.03
N VAL A 31 11.99 -4.30 1.98
CA VAL A 31 13.29 -3.67 1.70
C VAL A 31 14.28 -4.69 1.16
N GLN A 32 14.36 -5.88 1.76
CA GLN A 32 15.26 -6.94 1.29
C GLN A 32 14.90 -7.46 -0.11
N TRP A 33 13.61 -7.55 -0.43
CA TRP A 33 13.15 -7.92 -1.76
C TRP A 33 13.55 -6.86 -2.80
N VAL A 34 13.38 -5.58 -2.48
CA VAL A 34 13.82 -4.47 -3.34
C VAL A 34 15.34 -4.48 -3.52
N GLN A 35 16.11 -4.67 -2.44
CA GLN A 35 17.57 -4.76 -2.48
C GLN A 35 18.04 -5.95 -3.32
N LYS A 36 17.40 -7.12 -3.18
CA LYS A 36 17.70 -8.30 -3.99
C LYS A 36 17.47 -8.04 -5.48
N ARG A 37 16.36 -7.39 -5.84
CA ARG A 37 16.05 -7.07 -7.24
C ARG A 37 16.97 -5.99 -7.83
N LYS A 38 17.32 -4.97 -7.05
CA LYS A 38 18.10 -3.83 -7.56
C LYS A 38 19.60 -4.09 -7.56
N PHE A 39 20.11 -4.81 -6.57
CA PHE A 39 21.54 -4.95 -6.33
C PHE A 39 22.04 -6.41 -6.32
N GLY A 40 21.15 -7.39 -6.49
CA GLY A 40 21.52 -8.82 -6.50
C GLY A 40 21.97 -9.38 -5.14
N ARG A 41 21.91 -8.58 -4.07
CA ARG A 41 22.38 -8.94 -2.73
C ARG A 41 21.37 -8.55 -1.66
N ILE A 42 21.28 -9.36 -0.62
CA ILE A 42 20.45 -9.10 0.56
C ILE A 42 21.37 -8.61 1.67
N ALA A 43 21.12 -7.41 2.17
CA ALA A 43 21.81 -6.86 3.34
C ALA A 43 20.81 -6.61 4.47
N GLU A 44 21.33 -6.32 5.66
CA GLU A 44 20.48 -5.87 6.75
C GLU A 44 20.02 -4.43 6.52
N PRO A 45 18.72 -4.14 6.54
CA PRO A 45 18.23 -2.80 6.25
C PRO A 45 18.71 -1.78 7.30
N ARG A 46 19.16 -0.62 6.82
CA ARG A 46 19.55 0.50 7.68
C ARG A 46 18.32 1.10 8.36
N LYS A 47 18.53 1.79 9.49
CA LYS A 47 17.46 2.52 10.20
C LYS A 47 16.69 3.48 9.29
N GLN A 48 17.38 4.13 8.36
CA GLN A 48 16.79 5.03 7.36
C GLN A 48 15.86 4.29 6.38
N GLU A 49 16.24 3.11 5.92
CA GLU A 49 15.42 2.30 5.01
C GLU A 49 14.16 1.78 5.71
N LYS A 50 14.28 1.39 6.99
CA LYS A 50 13.13 1.06 7.84
C LYS A 50 12.16 2.23 7.97
N MET A 51 12.68 3.42 8.27
CA MET A 51 11.87 4.63 8.42
C MET A 51 11.17 4.98 7.10
N MET A 52 11.90 4.95 6.00
CA MET A 52 11.37 5.21 4.66
C MET A 52 10.27 4.22 4.28
N ALA A 53 10.50 2.91 4.47
CA ALA A 53 9.50 1.88 4.16
C ALA A 53 8.22 2.06 4.97
N ARG A 54 8.33 2.47 6.24
CA ARG A 54 7.17 2.78 7.08
C ARG A 54 6.43 4.04 6.63
N ILE A 55 7.14 5.11 6.28
CA ILE A 55 6.52 6.34 5.78
C ILE A 55 5.77 6.06 4.47
N ILE A 56 6.42 5.39 3.51
CA ILE A 56 5.79 4.99 2.24
C ILE A 56 4.58 4.10 2.51
N GLY A 57 4.72 3.11 3.40
CA GLY A 57 3.62 2.23 3.78
C GLY A 57 2.42 2.97 4.36
N ALA A 58 2.66 3.91 5.28
CA ALA A 58 1.62 4.74 5.89
C ALA A 58 0.92 5.64 4.86
N LEU A 59 1.68 6.26 3.95
CA LEU A 59 1.14 7.09 2.88
C LEU A 59 0.26 6.28 1.91
N LEU A 60 0.76 5.13 1.45
CA LEU A 60 -0.02 4.23 0.58
C LEU A 60 -1.27 3.71 1.28
N PHE A 61 -1.18 3.40 2.58
CA PHE A 61 -2.33 2.98 3.36
C PHE A 61 -3.38 4.09 3.48
N ALA A 62 -2.97 5.33 3.75
CA ALA A 62 -3.87 6.48 3.79
C ALA A 62 -4.57 6.72 2.45
N VAL A 63 -3.86 6.58 1.33
CA VAL A 63 -4.45 6.63 -0.03
C VAL A 63 -5.46 5.50 -0.22
N GLY A 64 -5.16 4.28 0.23
CA GLY A 64 -6.09 3.16 0.17
C GLY A 64 -7.36 3.39 0.98
N LEU A 65 -7.22 3.93 2.20
CA LEU A 65 -8.36 4.31 3.04
C LEU A 65 -9.23 5.38 2.40
N TYR A 66 -8.62 6.37 1.73
CA TYR A 66 -9.37 7.39 0.99
C TYR A 66 -10.23 6.76 -0.11
N TYR A 67 -9.65 5.87 -0.92
CA TYR A 67 -10.40 5.18 -1.98
C TYR A 67 -11.47 4.23 -1.45
N LEU A 68 -11.20 3.53 -0.34
CA LEU A 68 -12.20 2.71 0.34
C LEU A 68 -13.36 3.57 0.88
N GLY A 69 -13.06 4.71 1.50
CA GLY A 69 -14.07 5.65 1.98
C GLY A 69 -14.94 6.19 0.84
N ALA A 70 -14.32 6.58 -0.28
CA ALA A 70 -15.05 6.99 -1.47
C ALA A 70 -15.92 5.86 -2.02
N ALA A 71 -15.38 4.64 -2.14
CA ALA A 71 -16.14 3.48 -2.61
C ALA A 71 -17.36 3.19 -1.73
N LEU A 72 -17.20 3.20 -0.41
CA LEU A 72 -18.29 3.01 0.56
C LEU A 72 -19.33 4.13 0.45
N PHE A 73 -18.90 5.38 0.35
CA PHE A 73 -19.80 6.51 0.17
C PHE A 73 -20.67 6.33 -1.08
N TYR A 74 -20.08 5.98 -2.23
CA TYR A 74 -20.81 5.75 -3.48
C TYR A 74 -21.64 4.46 -3.50
N LEU A 75 -21.33 3.50 -2.63
CA LEU A 75 -22.13 2.28 -2.47
C LEU A 75 -23.38 2.56 -1.64
N LEU A 76 -23.26 3.38 -0.59
CA LEU A 76 -24.33 3.73 0.34
C LEU A 76 -25.24 4.87 -0.14
N SER A 77 -24.75 5.71 -1.06
CA SER A 77 -25.51 6.83 -1.66
C SER A 77 -26.23 6.47 -2.97
N ALA A 78 -26.28 5.17 -3.31
CA ALA A 78 -27.01 4.63 -4.45
C ALA A 78 -28.16 3.76 -3.99
#